data_AF-A0A497EW08-F1
#
_entry.id   AF-A0A497EW08-F1
#
_cell.length_a   1.000
_cell.length_b   1.000
_cell.length_c   1.000
_cell.angle_alpha   90.00
_cell.angle_beta   90.00
_cell.angle_gamma   90.00
#
_symmetry.space_group_name_H-M   'P 1'
#
loop_
_entity.id
_entity.type
_entity.pdbx_description
1 polymer ?
#
loop_
_entity_poly.entity_id
_entity_poly.type
_entity_poly.pdbx_seq_one_letter_code
_entity_poly.pdbx_strand_id
1 'polypeptide(L)'
;MAIRQHKLTIKDIFTLTLLLTTITMILAKKADENQGITKVLETVSSITSSPTYVTLLAITAVALTIHSLRKTVLSGEKILLGLSGLVPFYIDLSTPRHIVIFGMTGSGKTETAKRIALKSKKKKLIIDWAGEYNYGLTATPSQLSLNLKPHEIVDSITSAFHLTIPQQSMLFEASKEANSLTSIIERIKKIKVTSETQREIRDAILRRLLPLENLKLFCGKMKLSDIDTLDLSSLTYEAKKLAVNIVLRMFYNSPEPRLLVIEEAQNIIPRQPTGNLPTSAELIINELRKRGVSVILVAQTPSQISLAYRNADYIILHRLQLTTSEAQLLGVSKAEAERLARLETGNCLVIERGKKKWIKVLRKQAQKPSSTKEKEREEPEIKATHTSR
;
A
#
# COMPACT_ATOMS: atom_id res chain seq x y z
N MET A 1 -9.90 52.25 27.99
CA MET A 1 -8.93 51.91 26.93
C MET A 1 -8.54 50.45 27.11
N ALA A 2 -9.19 49.53 26.39
CA ALA A 2 -9.05 48.09 26.63
C ALA A 2 -7.78 47.55 25.94
N ILE A 3 -6.80 47.12 26.74
CA ILE A 3 -5.60 46.43 26.27
C ILE A 3 -6.04 45.04 25.80
N ARG A 4 -6.09 44.84 24.47
CA ARG A 4 -6.25 43.51 23.87
C ARG A 4 -5.05 42.66 24.25
N GLN A 5 -5.25 41.68 25.14
CA GLN A 5 -4.26 40.63 25.39
C GLN A 5 -4.12 39.77 24.13
N HIS A 6 -3.05 39.99 23.37
CA HIS A 6 -2.65 39.06 22.31
C HIS A 6 -2.18 37.76 22.96
N LYS A 7 -2.97 36.68 22.87
CA LYS A 7 -2.51 35.34 23.23
C LYS A 7 -1.40 34.93 22.26
N LEU A 8 -0.17 34.80 22.74
CA LEU A 8 0.92 34.16 21.99
C LEU A 8 0.48 32.75 21.58
N THR A 9 0.46 32.49 20.28
CA THR A 9 0.19 31.16 19.75
C THR A 9 1.49 30.33 19.71
N ILE A 10 1.37 29.00 19.69
CA ILE A 10 2.54 28.09 19.57
C ILE A 10 3.36 28.38 18.30
N LYS A 11 2.69 28.86 17.23
CA LYS A 11 3.37 29.33 16.03
C LYS A 11 4.24 30.54 16.34
N ASP A 12 3.75 31.51 17.09
CA ASP A 12 4.50 32.72 17.44
C ASP A 12 5.76 32.39 18.24
N ILE A 13 5.66 31.46 19.21
CA ILE A 13 6.81 30.99 20.01
C ILE A 13 7.84 30.28 19.13
N PHE A 14 7.41 29.38 18.24
CA PHE A 14 8.33 28.69 17.33
C PHE A 14 9.01 29.65 16.35
N THR A 15 8.26 30.63 15.83
CA THR A 15 8.78 31.65 14.91
C THR A 15 9.78 32.55 15.62
N LEU A 16 9.52 32.95 16.88
CA LEU A 16 10.43 33.74 17.69
C LEU A 16 11.73 32.97 17.99
N THR A 17 11.63 31.67 18.28
CA THR A 17 12.78 30.82 18.58
C THR A 17 13.66 30.60 17.34
N LEU A 18 13.04 30.40 16.17
CA LEU A 18 13.74 30.28 14.89
C LEU A 18 14.38 31.60 14.46
N LEU A 19 13.70 32.72 14.69
CA LEU A 19 14.22 34.06 14.43
C LEU A 19 15.44 34.36 15.32
N LEU A 20 15.35 34.03 16.61
CA LEU A 20 16.45 34.24 17.55
C LEU A 20 17.66 33.39 17.17
N THR A 21 17.47 32.11 16.83
CA THR A 21 18.56 31.21 16.42
C THR A 21 19.19 31.61 15.08
N THR A 22 18.41 32.05 14.09
CA THR A 22 18.95 32.55 12.82
C THR A 22 19.71 33.86 12.98
N ILE A 23 19.20 34.79 13.80
CA ILE A 23 19.91 36.02 14.17
C ILE A 23 21.23 35.68 14.87
N THR A 24 21.22 34.71 15.80
CA THR A 24 22.43 34.28 16.51
C THR A 24 23.47 33.67 15.57
N MET A 25 23.06 32.85 14.59
CA MET A 25 23.97 32.32 13.56
C MET A 25 24.54 33.39 12.64
N ILE A 26 23.72 34.37 12.24
CA ILE A 26 24.16 35.49 11.38
C ILE A 26 25.17 36.37 12.13
N LEU A 27 24.92 36.63 13.42
CA LEU A 27 25.83 37.38 14.28
C LEU A 27 27.12 36.60 14.54
N ALA A 28 27.05 35.29 14.80
CA ALA A 28 28.22 34.44 14.97
C ALA A 28 29.12 34.42 13.71
N LYS A 29 28.52 34.44 12.52
CA LYS A 29 29.26 34.49 11.25
C LYS A 29 29.91 35.86 10.97
N LYS A 30 29.41 36.95 11.57
CA LYS A 30 29.97 38.31 11.47
C LYS A 30 30.91 38.68 12.63
N ALA A 31 31.07 37.78 13.61
CA ALA A 31 31.83 38.05 14.83
C ALA A 31 33.35 38.14 14.62
N ASP A 32 33.88 37.59 13.53
CA ASP A 32 35.31 37.63 13.20
C ASP A 32 35.82 39.05 12.87
N GLU A 33 34.94 40.01 12.59
CA GLU A 33 35.34 41.36 12.15
C GLU A 33 35.03 42.47 13.17
N ASN A 34 34.35 42.19 14.29
CA ASN A 34 33.87 43.29 15.16
C ASN A 34 33.71 42.91 16.66
N GLN A 35 34.51 43.55 17.53
CA GLN A 35 34.50 43.35 18.99
C GLN A 35 33.16 43.71 19.68
N GLY A 36 32.27 44.45 19.01
CA GLY A 36 30.91 44.68 19.53
C GLY A 36 29.99 43.45 19.43
N ILE A 37 30.23 42.58 18.45
CA ILE A 37 29.39 41.40 18.16
C ILE A 37 29.72 40.24 19.12
N THR A 38 30.97 40.13 19.58
CA THR A 38 31.39 39.13 20.58
C THR A 38 30.69 39.34 21.93
N LYS A 39 30.52 40.59 22.40
CA LYS A 39 29.74 40.88 23.63
C LYS A 39 28.26 40.51 23.50
N VAL A 40 27.67 40.70 22.32
CA VAL A 40 26.28 40.29 22.05
C VAL A 40 26.17 38.77 22.07
N LEU A 41 27.14 38.06 21.50
CA LEU A 41 27.17 36.59 21.51
C LEU A 41 27.40 36.01 22.91
N GLU A 42 28.23 36.63 23.75
CA GLU A 42 28.40 36.25 25.16
C GLU A 42 27.11 36.48 25.96
N THR A 43 26.41 37.58 25.69
CA THR A 43 25.10 37.87 26.30
C THR A 43 24.05 36.84 25.86
N VAL A 44 24.02 36.46 24.58
CA VAL A 44 23.10 35.41 24.09
C VAL A 44 23.48 34.04 24.64
N SER A 45 24.77 33.73 24.76
CA SER A 45 25.29 32.49 25.36
C SER A 45 24.88 32.37 26.83
N SER A 46 25.04 33.44 27.61
CA SER A 46 24.62 33.46 29.03
C SER A 46 23.10 33.34 29.21
N ILE A 47 22.29 33.93 28.32
CA ILE A 47 20.83 33.78 28.32
C ILE A 47 20.42 32.34 27.96
N THR A 48 21.02 31.75 26.93
CA THR A 48 20.69 30.38 26.47
C THR A 48 21.20 29.30 27.42
N SER A 49 22.25 29.58 28.18
CA SER A 49 22.79 28.70 29.23
C SER A 49 22.10 28.89 30.59
N SER A 50 21.20 29.88 30.71
CA SER A 50 20.48 30.10 31.95
C SER A 50 19.60 28.88 32.28
N PRO A 51 19.61 28.39 33.53
CA PRO A 51 18.80 27.24 33.94
C PRO A 51 17.32 27.43 33.60
N THR A 52 16.82 28.67 33.69
CA THR A 52 15.44 29.07 33.39
C THR A 52 15.09 28.87 31.92
N TYR A 53 15.94 29.28 30.98
CA TYR A 53 15.70 29.11 29.55
C TYR A 53 15.75 27.63 29.13
N VAL A 54 16.68 26.86 29.69
CA VAL A 54 16.76 25.40 29.49
C VAL A 54 15.51 24.71 30.03
N THR A 55 15.03 25.07 31.22
CA THR A 55 13.75 24.54 31.72
C THR A 55 12.56 24.94 30.86
N LEU A 56 12.52 26.14 30.30
CA LEU A 56 11.42 26.57 29.42
C LEU A 56 11.41 25.77 28.10
N LEU A 57 12.59 25.50 27.52
CA LEU A 57 12.73 24.62 26.36
C LEU A 57 12.34 23.17 26.69
N ALA A 58 12.72 22.66 27.86
CA ALA A 58 12.31 21.33 28.30
C ALA A 58 10.79 21.24 28.50
N ILE A 59 10.17 22.22 29.16
CA ILE A 59 8.71 22.28 29.37
C ILE A 59 7.98 22.40 28.04
N THR A 60 8.46 23.20 27.09
CA THR A 60 7.83 23.30 25.76
C THR A 60 7.98 22.01 24.96
N ALA A 61 9.12 21.32 25.02
CA ALA A 61 9.30 20.00 24.44
C ALA A 61 8.37 18.95 25.08
N VAL A 62 8.23 18.96 26.41
CA VAL A 62 7.29 18.11 27.16
C VAL A 62 5.84 18.45 26.81
N ALA A 63 5.47 19.71 26.69
CA ALA A 63 4.12 20.12 26.30
C ALA A 63 3.80 19.73 24.84
N LEU A 64 4.77 19.85 23.92
CA LEU A 64 4.63 19.42 22.53
C LEU A 64 4.51 17.89 22.43
N THR A 65 5.30 17.15 23.22
CA THR A 65 5.21 15.69 23.27
C THR A 65 3.90 15.23 23.91
N ILE A 66 3.43 15.85 24.99
CA ILE A 66 2.11 15.59 25.60
C ILE A 66 0.99 15.97 24.64
N HIS A 67 1.07 17.10 23.93
CA HIS A 67 0.07 17.51 22.94
C HIS A 67 0.05 16.53 21.75
N SER A 68 1.22 16.10 21.27
CA SER A 68 1.34 15.06 20.25
C SER A 68 0.75 13.74 20.74
N LEU A 69 1.08 13.30 21.96
CA LEU A 69 0.53 12.10 22.58
C LEU A 69 -0.99 12.19 22.73
N ARG A 70 -1.53 13.28 23.30
CA ARG A 70 -2.97 13.50 23.43
C ARG A 70 -3.65 13.46 22.07
N LYS A 71 -3.08 14.08 21.05
CA LYS A 71 -3.62 14.07 19.69
C LYS A 71 -3.51 12.70 19.02
N THR A 72 -2.58 11.83 19.44
CA THR A 72 -2.47 10.43 19.01
C THR A 72 -3.42 9.51 19.78
N VAL A 73 -3.65 9.76 21.07
CA VAL A 73 -4.52 8.96 21.96
C VAL A 73 -6.00 9.31 21.76
N LEU A 74 -6.34 10.59 21.56
CA LEU A 74 -7.73 11.07 21.47
C LEU A 74 -8.30 11.08 20.05
N SER A 75 -7.48 10.90 19.01
CA SER A 75 -8.00 10.76 17.65
C SER A 75 -7.73 9.35 17.14
N GLY A 76 -8.80 8.69 16.70
CA GLY A 76 -8.77 7.35 16.14
C GLY A 76 -7.69 7.12 15.08
N GLU A 77 -7.30 5.86 14.93
CA GLU A 77 -6.47 5.30 13.86
C GLU A 77 -5.33 6.19 13.29
N LYS A 78 -4.64 6.98 14.14
CA LYS A 78 -3.42 7.68 13.74
C LYS A 78 -2.21 6.77 13.85
N ILE A 79 -1.58 6.52 12.71
CA ILE A 79 -0.44 5.61 12.59
C ILE A 79 0.84 6.43 12.46
N LEU A 80 1.73 6.30 13.44
CA LEU A 80 3.07 6.89 13.39
C LEU A 80 3.91 6.21 12.30
N LEU A 81 4.05 6.90 11.17
CA LEU A 81 4.82 6.42 10.03
C LEU A 81 6.32 6.61 10.24
N GLY A 82 6.71 7.82 10.63
CA GLY A 82 8.09 8.27 10.56
C GLY A 82 8.34 9.63 11.21
N LEU A 83 9.52 10.16 10.99
CA LEU A 83 9.93 11.50 11.42
C LEU A 83 10.23 12.39 10.21
N SER A 84 9.79 13.64 10.26
CA SER A 84 10.22 14.72 9.37
C SER A 84 11.19 15.62 10.13
N GLY A 85 12.50 15.39 9.94
CA GLY A 85 13.50 15.91 10.87
C GLY A 85 13.25 15.34 12.27
N LEU A 86 12.93 16.22 13.23
CA LEU A 86 12.58 15.85 14.61
C LEU A 86 11.07 15.75 14.86
N VAL A 87 10.24 16.09 13.87
CA VAL A 87 8.78 16.16 14.04
C VAL A 87 8.13 14.83 13.63
N PRO A 88 7.34 14.18 14.50
CA PRO A 88 6.66 12.95 14.14
C PRO A 88 5.59 13.16 13.07
N PHE A 89 5.52 12.24 12.11
CA PHE A 89 4.52 12.23 11.04
C PHE A 89 3.58 11.05 11.18
N TYR A 90 2.29 11.35 11.17
CA TYR A 90 1.20 10.39 11.33
C TYR A 90 0.36 10.33 10.07
N ILE A 91 -0.02 9.12 9.68
CA ILE A 91 -1.10 8.88 8.73
C ILE A 91 -2.39 8.74 9.53
N ASP A 92 -3.42 9.47 9.13
CA ASP A 92 -4.72 9.43 9.78
C ASP A 92 -5.69 8.57 8.97
N LEU A 93 -6.01 7.39 9.50
CA LEU A 93 -7.00 6.47 8.93
C LEU A 93 -8.34 6.50 9.69
N SER A 94 -8.58 7.49 10.56
CA SER A 94 -9.85 7.59 11.29
C SER A 94 -11.07 7.64 10.36
N THR A 95 -10.90 8.24 9.18
CA THR A 95 -11.84 8.20 8.05
C THR A 95 -11.33 7.28 6.93
N PRO A 96 -12.20 6.75 6.05
CA PRO A 96 -11.78 6.05 4.85
C PRO A 96 -10.88 6.93 3.97
N ARG A 97 -9.64 6.51 3.77
CA ARG A 97 -8.64 7.21 2.95
C ARG A 97 -7.85 6.19 2.15
N HIS A 98 -7.59 6.53 0.89
CA HIS A 98 -6.73 5.70 0.06
C HIS A 98 -5.28 6.20 0.16
N ILE A 99 -4.36 5.26 0.04
CA ILE A 99 -2.92 5.47 0.10
C ILE A 99 -2.33 4.79 -1.12
N VAL A 100 -1.42 5.46 -1.81
CA VAL A 100 -0.60 4.84 -2.84
C VAL A 100 0.87 4.99 -2.47
N ILE A 101 1.64 3.93 -2.67
CA ILE A 101 3.04 3.83 -2.31
C ILE A 101 3.83 3.45 -3.57
N PHE A 102 4.70 4.36 -4.02
CA PHE A 102 5.58 4.19 -5.18
C PHE A 102 7.05 4.09 -4.76
N GLY A 103 7.89 3.55 -5.63
CA GLY A 103 9.31 3.29 -5.35
C GLY A 103 9.86 2.10 -6.13
N MET A 104 11.16 2.06 -6.39
CA MET A 104 11.79 0.88 -6.99
C MET A 104 11.92 -0.29 -6.01
N THR A 105 12.34 -1.46 -6.48
CA THR A 105 12.62 -2.63 -5.62
C THR A 105 13.68 -2.29 -4.57
N GLY A 106 13.49 -2.81 -3.34
CA GLY A 106 14.41 -2.55 -2.22
C GLY A 106 14.38 -1.12 -1.63
N SER A 107 13.47 -0.25 -2.09
CA SER A 107 13.37 1.14 -1.58
C SER A 107 12.65 1.29 -0.24
N GLY A 108 11.90 0.26 0.20
CA GLY A 108 11.16 0.27 1.48
C GLY A 108 9.63 0.39 1.34
N LYS A 109 9.08 0.23 0.13
CA LYS A 109 7.63 0.25 -0.14
C LYS A 109 6.86 -0.75 0.72
N THR A 110 7.16 -2.04 0.61
CA THR A 110 6.48 -3.13 1.33
C THR A 110 6.56 -2.92 2.83
N GLU A 111 7.71 -2.50 3.36
CA GLU A 111 7.86 -2.24 4.79
C GLU A 111 6.99 -1.08 5.27
N THR A 112 6.82 -0.06 4.43
CA THR A 112 5.92 1.06 4.70
C THR A 112 4.45 0.61 4.67
N ALA A 113 4.07 -0.17 3.66
CA ALA A 113 2.74 -0.74 3.53
C ALA A 113 2.40 -1.63 4.75
N LYS A 114 3.29 -2.55 5.12
CA LYS A 114 3.23 -3.36 6.35
C LYS A 114 3.04 -2.48 7.58
N ARG A 115 3.86 -1.44 7.74
CA ARG A 115 3.75 -0.56 8.92
C ARG A 115 2.35 0.07 9.03
N ILE A 116 1.79 0.53 7.91
CA ILE A 116 0.46 1.14 7.88
C ILE A 116 -0.62 0.08 8.12
N ALA A 117 -0.62 -0.98 7.33
CA ALA A 117 -1.63 -2.03 7.40
C ALA A 117 -1.66 -2.71 8.76
N LEU A 118 -0.50 -3.11 9.30
CA LEU A 118 -0.40 -3.85 10.56
C LEU A 118 -0.71 -3.00 11.80
N LYS A 119 -0.45 -1.70 11.76
CA LYS A 119 -0.81 -0.78 12.86
C LYS A 119 -2.25 -0.27 12.79
N SER A 120 -2.93 -0.41 11.65
CA SER A 120 -4.36 -0.13 11.56
C SER A 120 -5.15 -1.16 12.36
N LYS A 121 -6.20 -0.70 13.06
CA LYS A 121 -7.11 -1.55 13.83
C LYS A 121 -8.24 -2.11 12.97
N LYS A 122 -8.50 -1.51 11.80
CA LYS A 122 -9.42 -2.05 10.79
C LYS A 122 -9.04 -3.50 10.47
N LYS A 123 -10.07 -4.35 10.35
CA LYS A 123 -9.94 -5.63 9.66
C LYS A 123 -9.41 -5.36 8.26
N LYS A 124 -8.50 -6.20 7.78
CA LYS A 124 -7.77 -5.96 6.54
C LYS A 124 -7.66 -7.21 5.70
N LEU A 125 -7.67 -7.03 4.39
CA LEU A 125 -7.35 -8.06 3.42
C LEU A 125 -6.11 -7.62 2.68
N ILE A 126 -5.07 -8.42 2.75
CA ILE A 126 -3.80 -8.19 2.07
C ILE A 126 -3.74 -9.14 0.87
N ILE A 127 -3.73 -8.58 -0.33
CA ILE A 127 -3.45 -9.33 -1.55
C ILE A 127 -1.92 -9.38 -1.70
N ASP A 128 -1.32 -10.48 -1.28
CA ASP A 128 0.12 -10.65 -1.22
C ASP A 128 0.64 -11.35 -2.48
N TRP A 129 1.20 -10.55 -3.39
CA TRP A 129 1.68 -11.03 -4.69
C TRP A 129 2.90 -11.95 -4.58
N ALA A 130 3.80 -11.67 -3.64
CA ALA A 130 5.13 -12.26 -3.56
C ALA A 130 5.36 -13.10 -2.29
N GLY A 131 4.38 -13.18 -1.38
CA GLY A 131 4.53 -13.91 -0.12
C GLY A 131 5.32 -13.13 0.93
N GLU A 132 5.37 -11.80 0.83
CA GLU A 132 6.12 -10.96 1.77
C GLU A 132 5.37 -10.73 3.09
N TYR A 133 4.08 -11.04 3.14
CA TYR A 133 3.20 -10.83 4.27
C TYR A 133 2.88 -12.17 4.95
N ASN A 134 3.38 -12.32 6.18
CA ASN A 134 2.91 -13.36 7.10
C ASN A 134 2.11 -12.69 8.21
N TYR A 135 0.83 -12.42 7.95
CA TYR A 135 -0.04 -11.71 8.88
C TYR A 135 -1.43 -12.33 8.96
N GLY A 136 -1.87 -12.58 10.20
CA GLY A 136 -3.21 -13.07 10.49
C GLY A 136 -3.47 -14.43 9.89
N LEU A 137 -4.72 -14.69 9.53
CA LEU A 137 -5.08 -15.92 8.82
C LEU A 137 -4.73 -15.78 7.33
N THR A 138 -3.67 -16.48 6.92
CA THR A 138 -3.25 -16.56 5.52
C THR A 138 -3.94 -17.72 4.81
N ALA A 139 -4.48 -17.48 3.62
CA ALA A 139 -5.03 -18.50 2.75
C ALA A 139 -4.57 -18.32 1.31
N THR A 140 -4.55 -19.41 0.57
CA THR A 140 -4.38 -19.42 -0.89
C THR A 140 -5.75 -19.44 -1.57
N PRO A 141 -5.86 -19.05 -2.86
CA PRO A 141 -7.15 -19.02 -3.54
C PRO A 141 -7.87 -20.38 -3.61
N SER A 142 -7.17 -21.51 -3.54
CA SER A 142 -7.79 -22.85 -3.54
C SER A 142 -8.58 -23.15 -2.27
N GLN A 143 -8.28 -22.45 -1.16
CA GLN A 143 -8.96 -22.62 0.13
C GLN A 143 -10.20 -21.73 0.26
N LEU A 144 -10.37 -20.76 -0.64
CA LEU A 144 -11.53 -19.88 -0.67
C LEU A 144 -12.73 -20.56 -1.35
N SER A 145 -13.94 -20.18 -0.95
CA SER A 145 -15.17 -20.54 -1.65
C SER A 145 -15.54 -19.46 -2.67
N LEU A 146 -15.89 -19.86 -3.90
CA LEU A 146 -16.44 -18.93 -4.89
C LEU A 146 -17.86 -18.51 -4.50
N ASN A 147 -18.06 -17.22 -4.17
CA ASN A 147 -19.37 -16.66 -3.85
C ASN A 147 -19.71 -15.50 -4.80
N LEU A 148 -19.89 -15.83 -6.08
CA LEU A 148 -20.25 -14.90 -7.14
C LEU A 148 -21.39 -15.47 -7.97
N LYS A 149 -22.25 -14.59 -8.49
CA LYS A 149 -23.27 -14.94 -9.48
C LYS A 149 -22.59 -15.25 -10.83
N PRO A 150 -23.22 -16.05 -11.70
CA PRO A 150 -22.69 -16.39 -13.03
C PRO A 150 -22.14 -15.20 -13.84
N HIS A 151 -22.91 -14.12 -13.98
CA HIS A 151 -22.49 -12.93 -14.73
C HIS A 151 -21.27 -12.25 -14.11
N GLU A 152 -21.12 -12.27 -12.78
CA GLU A 152 -19.98 -11.65 -12.09
C GLU A 152 -18.69 -12.45 -12.30
N ILE A 153 -18.82 -13.77 -12.41
CA ILE A 153 -17.71 -14.67 -12.77
C ILE A 153 -17.27 -14.38 -14.21
N VAL A 154 -18.24 -14.28 -15.14
CA VAL A 154 -17.98 -13.93 -16.55
C VAL A 154 -17.26 -12.60 -16.66
N ASP A 155 -17.73 -11.56 -15.97
CA ASP A 155 -17.09 -10.25 -15.96
C ASP A 155 -15.65 -10.31 -15.43
N SER A 156 -15.42 -11.08 -14.35
CA SER A 156 -14.10 -11.20 -13.72
C SER A 156 -13.11 -11.89 -14.66
N ILE A 157 -13.53 -12.98 -15.32
CA ILE A 157 -12.73 -13.71 -16.31
C ILE A 157 -12.50 -12.84 -17.55
N THR A 158 -13.52 -12.11 -18.00
CA THR A 158 -13.46 -11.19 -19.15
C THR A 158 -12.44 -10.09 -18.92
N SER A 159 -12.47 -9.44 -17.75
CA SER A 159 -11.51 -8.41 -17.37
C SER A 159 -10.09 -8.96 -17.22
N ALA A 160 -9.92 -10.19 -16.71
CA ALA A 160 -8.60 -10.79 -16.51
C ALA A 160 -7.93 -11.19 -17.84
N PHE A 161 -8.70 -11.77 -18.76
CA PHE A 161 -8.17 -12.34 -20.01
C PHE A 161 -8.45 -11.53 -21.26
N HIS A 162 -9.10 -10.37 -21.14
CA HIS A 162 -9.52 -9.53 -22.27
C HIS A 162 -10.27 -10.34 -23.33
N LEU A 163 -11.30 -11.09 -22.89
CA LEU A 163 -12.06 -11.97 -23.77
C LEU A 163 -12.79 -11.19 -24.87
N THR A 164 -12.85 -11.74 -26.08
CA THR A 164 -13.62 -11.18 -27.18
C THR A 164 -15.13 -11.34 -26.94
N ILE A 165 -15.99 -10.52 -27.56
CA ILE A 165 -17.45 -10.64 -27.40
C ILE A 165 -17.97 -12.07 -27.67
N PRO A 166 -17.53 -12.79 -28.73
CA PRO A 166 -17.93 -14.18 -28.92
C PRO A 166 -17.48 -15.13 -27.78
N GLN A 167 -16.29 -14.91 -27.22
CA GLN A 167 -15.79 -15.68 -26.09
C GLN A 167 -16.61 -15.41 -24.83
N GLN A 168 -16.97 -14.14 -24.60
CA GLN A 168 -17.81 -13.72 -23.48
C GLN A 168 -19.20 -14.37 -23.56
N SER A 169 -19.84 -14.36 -24.74
CA SER A 169 -21.15 -14.98 -24.94
C SER A 169 -21.13 -16.49 -24.67
N MET A 170 -20.10 -17.20 -25.16
CA MET A 170 -19.95 -18.64 -24.91
C MET A 170 -19.70 -18.94 -23.43
N LEU A 171 -18.85 -18.15 -22.77
CA LEU A 171 -18.58 -18.28 -21.34
C LEU A 171 -19.83 -17.99 -20.49
N PHE A 172 -20.61 -16.98 -20.88
CA PHE A 172 -21.85 -16.62 -20.22
C PHE A 172 -22.85 -17.77 -20.27
N GLU A 173 -23.03 -18.40 -21.44
CA GLU A 173 -23.90 -19.57 -21.60
C GLU A 173 -23.48 -20.72 -20.69
N ALA A 174 -22.17 -21.00 -20.62
CA ALA A 174 -21.63 -22.02 -19.73
C ALA A 174 -21.79 -21.68 -18.23
N SER A 175 -21.91 -20.39 -17.89
CA SER A 175 -22.00 -19.92 -16.50
C SER A 175 -23.40 -19.99 -15.90
N LYS A 176 -24.48 -19.91 -16.69
CA LYS A 176 -25.87 -19.69 -16.23
C LYS A 176 -26.34 -20.59 -15.08
N GLU A 177 -25.86 -21.83 -15.02
CA GLU A 177 -26.25 -22.84 -14.03
C GLU A 177 -25.04 -23.44 -13.29
N ALA A 178 -23.87 -22.80 -13.41
CA ALA A 178 -22.65 -23.30 -12.82
C ALA A 178 -22.39 -22.64 -11.45
N ASN A 179 -22.15 -23.48 -10.44
CA ASN A 179 -21.88 -23.03 -9.07
C ASN A 179 -20.38 -23.01 -8.74
N SER A 180 -19.52 -23.42 -9.68
CA SER A 180 -18.08 -23.47 -9.50
C SER A 180 -17.34 -23.25 -10.81
N LEU A 181 -16.10 -22.80 -10.72
CA LEU A 181 -15.23 -22.64 -11.89
C LEU A 181 -15.06 -23.97 -12.64
N THR A 182 -14.90 -25.08 -11.92
CA THR A 182 -14.85 -26.43 -12.48
C THR A 182 -16.11 -26.77 -13.27
N SER A 183 -17.29 -26.45 -12.73
CA SER A 183 -18.57 -26.69 -13.44
C SER A 183 -18.68 -25.86 -14.72
N ILE A 184 -18.16 -24.62 -14.74
CA ILE A 184 -18.12 -23.79 -15.95
C ILE A 184 -17.22 -24.44 -17.00
N ILE A 185 -16.02 -24.86 -16.60
CA ILE A 185 -15.04 -25.48 -17.49
C ILE A 185 -15.58 -26.78 -18.10
N GLU A 186 -16.20 -27.63 -17.28
CA GLU A 186 -16.85 -28.86 -17.73
C GLU A 186 -17.99 -28.61 -18.72
N ARG A 187 -18.78 -27.55 -18.51
CA ARG A 187 -19.81 -27.14 -19.46
C ARG A 187 -19.21 -26.69 -20.78
N ILE A 188 -18.14 -25.89 -20.76
CA ILE A 188 -17.45 -25.44 -21.98
C ILE A 188 -16.89 -26.62 -22.77
N LYS A 189 -16.27 -27.61 -22.09
CA LYS A 189 -15.77 -28.84 -22.73
C LYS A 189 -16.87 -29.59 -23.48
N LYS A 190 -18.10 -29.57 -22.95
CA LYS A 190 -19.27 -30.28 -23.48
C LYS A 190 -20.05 -29.50 -24.55
N ILE A 191 -19.70 -28.24 -24.84
CA ILE A 191 -20.37 -27.47 -25.88
C ILE A 191 -20.20 -28.18 -27.23
N LYS A 192 -21.32 -28.57 -27.83
CA LYS A 192 -21.36 -29.13 -29.19
C LYS A 192 -21.04 -28.01 -30.17
N VAL A 193 -19.87 -28.11 -30.79
CA VAL A 193 -19.40 -27.16 -31.80
C VAL A 193 -19.98 -27.53 -33.16
N THR A 194 -20.59 -26.56 -33.84
CA THR A 194 -21.20 -26.74 -35.17
C THR A 194 -20.37 -26.13 -36.29
N SER A 195 -19.34 -25.35 -35.97
CA SER A 195 -18.41 -24.75 -36.94
C SER A 195 -16.97 -24.73 -36.42
N GLU A 196 -16.01 -24.55 -37.33
CA GLU A 196 -14.60 -24.36 -37.01
C GLU A 196 -14.38 -23.12 -36.12
N THR A 197 -15.02 -21.99 -36.46
CA THR A 197 -14.98 -20.77 -35.64
C THR A 197 -15.46 -21.00 -34.20
N GLN A 198 -16.53 -21.77 -34.00
CA GLN A 198 -16.99 -22.10 -32.65
C GLN A 198 -15.98 -22.98 -31.89
N ARG A 199 -15.32 -23.90 -32.59
CA ARG A 199 -14.25 -24.74 -32.02
C ARG A 199 -13.07 -23.88 -31.57
N GLU A 200 -12.63 -22.95 -32.40
CA GLU A 200 -11.55 -22.02 -32.06
C GLU A 200 -11.89 -21.15 -30.85
N ILE A 201 -13.11 -20.60 -30.78
CA ILE A 201 -13.58 -19.80 -29.63
C ILE A 201 -13.55 -20.64 -28.36
N ARG A 202 -14.12 -21.85 -28.40
CA ARG A 202 -14.14 -22.77 -27.25
C ARG A 202 -12.74 -23.11 -26.78
N ASP A 203 -11.87 -23.50 -27.71
CA ASP A 203 -10.51 -23.93 -27.39
C ASP A 203 -9.65 -22.76 -26.89
N ALA A 204 -9.92 -21.53 -27.36
CA ALA A 204 -9.30 -20.31 -26.83
C ALA A 204 -9.71 -20.01 -25.38
N ILE A 205 -10.96 -20.26 -25.01
CA ILE A 205 -11.41 -20.14 -23.62
C ILE A 205 -10.78 -21.24 -22.77
N LEU A 206 -10.84 -22.51 -23.22
CA LEU A 206 -10.30 -23.64 -22.47
C LEU A 206 -8.79 -23.52 -22.22
N ARG A 207 -8.00 -23.05 -23.18
CA ARG A 207 -6.56 -22.79 -22.98
C ARG A 207 -6.27 -21.85 -21.80
N ARG A 208 -7.18 -20.92 -21.50
CA ARG A 208 -7.06 -19.98 -20.38
C ARG A 208 -7.61 -20.54 -19.08
N LEU A 209 -8.67 -21.36 -19.15
CA LEU A 209 -9.37 -21.84 -17.96
C LEU A 209 -8.83 -23.17 -17.40
N LEU A 210 -8.33 -24.08 -18.25
CA LEU A 210 -7.81 -25.38 -17.80
C LEU A 210 -6.68 -25.29 -16.76
N PRO A 211 -5.71 -24.35 -16.86
CA PRO A 211 -4.71 -24.18 -15.81
C PRO A 211 -5.33 -23.92 -14.42
N LEU A 212 -6.50 -23.29 -14.37
CA LEU A 212 -7.18 -22.92 -13.14
C LEU A 212 -7.88 -24.12 -12.48
N GLU A 213 -8.43 -25.00 -13.31
CA GLU A 213 -9.01 -26.27 -12.87
C GLU A 213 -7.95 -27.13 -12.18
N ASN A 214 -6.77 -27.25 -12.79
CA ASN A 214 -5.64 -27.98 -12.23
C ASN A 214 -5.19 -27.42 -10.88
N LEU A 215 -5.26 -26.10 -10.70
CA LEU A 215 -4.91 -25.41 -9.46
C LEU A 215 -6.01 -25.44 -8.40
N LYS A 216 -7.20 -26.00 -8.72
CA LYS A 216 -8.37 -26.08 -7.82
C LYS A 216 -8.73 -24.74 -7.16
N LEU A 217 -8.62 -23.64 -7.92
CA LEU A 217 -8.90 -22.30 -7.39
C LEU A 217 -10.37 -22.20 -6.99
N PHE A 218 -10.62 -21.61 -5.82
CA PHE A 218 -11.95 -21.35 -5.26
C PHE A 218 -12.82 -22.58 -4.95
N CYS A 219 -12.21 -23.74 -4.74
CA CYS A 219 -12.88 -25.00 -4.37
C CYS A 219 -12.98 -25.24 -2.86
N GLY A 220 -12.51 -24.29 -2.04
CA GLY A 220 -12.48 -24.42 -0.60
C GLY A 220 -13.77 -23.92 0.07
N LYS A 221 -13.68 -23.75 1.40
CA LYS A 221 -14.83 -23.39 2.26
C LYS A 221 -14.71 -22.02 2.91
N MET A 222 -13.53 -21.42 2.87
CA MET A 222 -13.27 -20.15 3.56
C MET A 222 -13.88 -18.98 2.78
N LYS A 223 -14.53 -18.06 3.47
CA LYS A 223 -14.99 -16.81 2.86
C LYS A 223 -13.86 -15.78 2.86
N LEU A 224 -13.96 -14.79 1.98
CA LEU A 224 -13.00 -13.69 1.92
C LEU A 224 -12.95 -12.90 3.25
N SER A 225 -14.08 -12.83 3.95
CA SER A 225 -14.17 -12.21 5.27
C SER A 225 -13.41 -12.96 6.35
N ASP A 226 -13.04 -14.22 6.14
CA ASP A 226 -12.45 -15.05 7.19
C ASP A 226 -10.94 -14.88 7.26
N ILE A 227 -10.33 -14.35 6.21
CA ILE A 227 -8.88 -14.25 6.03
C ILE A 227 -8.38 -12.82 6.20
N ASP A 228 -7.11 -12.70 6.59
CA ASP A 228 -6.40 -11.42 6.66
C ASP A 228 -5.44 -11.24 5.48
N THR A 229 -4.88 -12.35 4.96
CA THR A 229 -3.91 -12.35 3.86
C THR A 229 -4.27 -13.41 2.82
N LEU A 230 -4.34 -13.00 1.56
CA LEU A 230 -4.41 -13.87 0.40
C LEU A 230 -3.01 -14.03 -0.19
N ASP A 231 -2.41 -15.20 0.02
CA ASP A 231 -1.09 -15.54 -0.52
C ASP A 231 -1.21 -16.04 -1.96
N LEU A 232 -0.50 -15.38 -2.87
CA LEU A 232 -0.45 -15.69 -4.29
C LEU A 232 0.94 -16.19 -4.72
N SER A 233 1.91 -16.27 -3.81
CA SER A 233 3.32 -16.52 -4.10
C SER A 233 3.54 -17.78 -4.94
N SER A 234 2.80 -18.86 -4.66
CA SER A 234 2.92 -20.17 -5.30
C SER A 234 2.26 -20.29 -6.68
N LEU A 235 1.49 -19.29 -7.12
CA LEU A 235 0.74 -19.36 -8.38
C LEU A 235 1.55 -18.82 -9.56
N THR A 236 1.24 -19.27 -10.77
CA THR A 236 1.77 -18.67 -12.01
C THR A 236 1.22 -17.25 -12.20
N TYR A 237 1.90 -16.41 -12.96
CA TYR A 237 1.55 -14.99 -13.15
C TYR A 237 0.08 -14.80 -13.60
N GLU A 238 -0.37 -15.62 -14.54
CA GLU A 238 -1.71 -15.63 -15.13
C GLU A 238 -2.76 -16.07 -14.11
N ALA A 239 -2.43 -17.11 -13.32
CA ALA A 239 -3.28 -17.57 -12.23
C ALA A 239 -3.41 -16.52 -11.12
N LYS A 240 -2.32 -15.80 -10.77
CA LYS A 240 -2.37 -14.66 -9.83
C LYS A 240 -3.32 -13.59 -10.33
N LYS A 241 -3.17 -13.16 -11.59
CA LYS A 241 -4.04 -12.13 -12.20
C LYS A 241 -5.50 -12.50 -12.14
N LEU A 242 -5.85 -13.73 -12.52
CA LEU A 242 -7.25 -14.14 -12.48
C LEU A 242 -7.78 -14.25 -11.05
N ALA A 243 -7.03 -14.92 -10.16
CA ALA A 243 -7.45 -15.11 -8.78
C ALA A 243 -7.73 -13.76 -8.11
N VAL A 244 -6.86 -12.77 -8.33
CA VAL A 244 -7.06 -11.41 -7.83
C VAL A 244 -8.30 -10.76 -8.44
N ASN A 245 -8.51 -10.84 -9.75
CA ASN A 245 -9.70 -10.22 -10.38
C ASN A 245 -11.01 -10.78 -9.82
N ILE A 246 -11.08 -12.10 -9.61
CA ILE A 246 -12.23 -12.77 -8.96
C ILE A 246 -12.37 -12.30 -7.51
N VAL A 247 -11.28 -12.27 -6.75
CA VAL A 247 -11.29 -11.83 -5.33
C VAL A 247 -11.70 -10.37 -5.21
N LEU A 248 -11.23 -9.49 -6.08
CA LEU A 248 -11.63 -8.09 -6.09
C LEU A 248 -13.10 -7.93 -6.47
N ARG A 249 -13.65 -8.76 -7.36
CA ARG A 249 -15.09 -8.77 -7.62
C ARG A 249 -15.88 -9.23 -6.39
N MET A 250 -15.44 -10.29 -5.71
CA MET A 250 -16.04 -10.76 -4.44
C MET A 250 -16.00 -9.65 -3.37
N PHE A 251 -14.86 -8.98 -3.23
CA PHE A 251 -14.65 -7.87 -2.31
C PHE A 251 -15.56 -6.68 -2.64
N TYR A 252 -15.71 -6.34 -3.92
CA TYR A 252 -16.57 -5.25 -4.35
C TYR A 252 -18.04 -5.46 -3.91
N ASN A 253 -18.52 -6.69 -4.03
CA ASN A 253 -19.87 -7.08 -3.62
C ASN A 253 -20.03 -7.03 -2.10
N SER A 254 -19.07 -7.62 -1.37
CA SER A 254 -19.04 -7.65 0.10
C SER A 254 -17.72 -7.06 0.62
N PRO A 255 -17.66 -5.72 0.83
CA PRO A 255 -16.44 -5.00 1.19
C PRO A 255 -16.12 -5.12 2.69
N GLU A 256 -16.16 -6.34 3.19
CA GLU A 256 -15.58 -6.73 4.46
C GLU A 256 -14.40 -7.64 4.14
N PRO A 257 -13.17 -7.27 4.51
CA PRO A 257 -12.76 -6.19 5.43
C PRO A 257 -12.69 -4.75 4.86
N ARG A 258 -12.69 -3.73 5.73
CA ARG A 258 -12.67 -2.29 5.36
C ARG A 258 -11.30 -1.70 5.00
N LEU A 259 -10.22 -2.47 5.09
CA LEU A 259 -8.88 -2.07 4.62
C LEU A 259 -8.37 -3.09 3.60
N LEU A 260 -8.20 -2.67 2.34
CA LEU A 260 -7.64 -3.50 1.29
C LEU A 260 -6.20 -3.08 1.00
N VAL A 261 -5.27 -4.03 1.00
CA VAL A 261 -3.88 -3.81 0.58
C VAL A 261 -3.63 -4.60 -0.69
N ILE A 262 -3.10 -3.93 -1.71
CA ILE A 262 -2.79 -4.53 -3.02
C ILE A 262 -1.30 -4.35 -3.28
N GLU A 263 -0.54 -5.43 -3.14
CA GLU A 263 0.87 -5.47 -3.56
C GLU A 263 1.01 -5.62 -5.08
N GLU A 264 2.12 -5.12 -5.61
CA GLU A 264 2.44 -5.16 -7.05
C GLU A 264 1.25 -4.73 -7.92
N ALA A 265 0.63 -3.61 -7.55
CA ALA A 265 -0.65 -3.14 -8.08
C ALA A 265 -0.63 -2.89 -9.60
N GLN A 266 0.53 -2.72 -10.24
CA GLN A 266 0.65 -2.65 -11.70
C GLN A 266 0.21 -3.93 -12.41
N ASN A 267 0.22 -5.08 -11.73
CA ASN A 267 -0.28 -6.34 -12.28
C ASN A 267 -1.81 -6.44 -12.22
N ILE A 268 -2.46 -5.60 -11.42
CA ILE A 268 -3.88 -5.75 -11.04
C ILE A 268 -4.71 -4.56 -11.55
N ILE A 269 -4.13 -3.37 -11.50
CA ILE A 269 -4.74 -2.10 -11.90
C ILE A 269 -3.85 -1.42 -12.96
N PRO A 270 -3.53 -2.11 -14.07
CA PRO A 270 -2.63 -1.57 -15.07
C PRO A 270 -3.19 -0.29 -15.67
N ARG A 271 -2.31 0.57 -16.17
CA ARG A 271 -2.75 1.73 -16.95
C ARG A 271 -3.45 1.27 -18.21
N GLN A 272 -4.72 1.65 -18.35
CA GLN A 272 -5.54 1.32 -19.52
C GLN A 272 -5.65 2.49 -20.51
N PRO A 273 -5.84 2.21 -21.81
CA PRO A 273 -6.27 3.21 -22.78
C PRO A 273 -7.56 3.91 -22.35
N THR A 274 -7.70 5.17 -22.75
CA THR A 274 -8.93 5.95 -22.52
C THR A 274 -10.10 5.30 -23.26
N GLY A 275 -11.25 5.16 -22.59
CA GLY A 275 -12.47 4.61 -23.17
C GLY A 275 -12.76 3.15 -22.82
N ASN A 276 -11.80 2.44 -22.21
CA ASN A 276 -12.05 1.11 -21.65
C ASN A 276 -12.96 1.19 -20.42
N LEU A 277 -13.71 0.11 -20.18
CA LEU A 277 -14.52 -0.04 -18.98
C LEU A 277 -13.62 -0.14 -17.74
N PRO A 278 -14.02 0.47 -16.61
CA PRO A 278 -13.25 0.39 -15.38
C PRO A 278 -13.19 -1.04 -14.86
N THR A 279 -12.00 -1.45 -14.44
CA THR A 279 -11.76 -2.73 -13.75
C THR A 279 -12.43 -2.76 -12.37
N SER A 280 -12.64 -3.95 -11.81
CA SER A 280 -13.12 -4.11 -10.42
C SER A 280 -12.26 -3.33 -9.43
N ALA A 281 -10.94 -3.28 -9.64
CA ALA A 281 -10.02 -2.54 -8.79
C ALA A 281 -10.21 -1.02 -8.87
N GLU A 282 -10.43 -0.47 -10.07
CA GLU A 282 -10.75 0.94 -10.25
C GLU A 282 -12.10 1.31 -9.64
N LEU A 283 -13.11 0.46 -9.82
CA LEU A 283 -14.41 0.62 -9.16
C LEU A 283 -14.26 0.62 -7.62
N ILE A 284 -13.41 -0.26 -7.06
CA ILE A 284 -13.11 -0.28 -5.63
C ILE A 284 -12.56 1.08 -5.16
N ILE A 285 -11.56 1.62 -5.86
CA ILE A 285 -10.92 2.89 -5.50
C ILE A 285 -11.88 4.08 -5.67
N ASN A 286 -12.65 4.09 -6.75
CA ASN A 286 -13.53 5.21 -7.08
C ASN A 286 -14.79 5.23 -6.20
N GLU A 287 -15.29 4.06 -5.82
CA GLU A 287 -16.61 3.95 -5.20
C GLU A 287 -16.61 3.48 -3.76
N LEU A 288 -15.69 2.63 -3.31
CA LEU A 288 -15.88 2.00 -1.99
C LEU A 288 -15.46 2.88 -0.82
N ARG A 289 -14.88 4.06 -1.08
CA ARG A 289 -14.65 5.09 -0.06
C ARG A 289 -15.94 5.50 0.67
N LYS A 290 -17.03 5.74 -0.07
CA LYS A 290 -18.37 6.05 0.51
C LYS A 290 -18.91 4.89 1.34
N ARG A 291 -18.44 3.66 1.07
CA ARG A 291 -18.75 2.44 1.82
C ARG A 291 -17.68 2.13 2.88
N GLY A 292 -16.92 3.11 3.37
CA GLY A 292 -16.03 2.88 4.51
C GLY A 292 -14.68 2.22 4.17
N VAL A 293 -14.41 1.89 2.91
CA VAL A 293 -13.20 1.15 2.51
C VAL A 293 -12.01 2.09 2.35
N SER A 294 -10.90 1.72 2.97
CA SER A 294 -9.57 2.28 2.75
C SER A 294 -8.77 1.34 1.86
N VAL A 295 -7.96 1.87 0.95
CA VAL A 295 -7.17 1.05 0.01
C VAL A 295 -5.72 1.50 0.10
N ILE A 296 -4.79 0.55 0.20
CA ILE A 296 -3.35 0.78 0.11
C ILE A 296 -2.87 0.10 -1.16
N LEU A 297 -2.44 0.89 -2.14
CA LEU A 297 -1.84 0.41 -3.38
C LEU A 297 -0.33 0.49 -3.27
N VAL A 298 0.37 -0.58 -3.63
CA VAL A 298 1.83 -0.61 -3.69
C VAL A 298 2.24 -0.92 -5.12
N ALA A 299 2.98 -0.01 -5.74
CA ALA A 299 3.40 -0.14 -7.14
C ALA A 299 4.82 0.42 -7.33
N GLN A 300 5.47 0.12 -8.45
CA GLN A 300 6.82 0.62 -8.70
C GLN A 300 6.81 2.09 -9.13
N THR A 301 6.03 2.43 -10.16
CA THR A 301 5.93 3.80 -10.70
C THR A 301 4.49 4.22 -10.99
N PRO A 302 4.18 5.53 -10.99
CA PRO A 302 2.84 6.04 -11.30
C PRO A 302 2.36 5.71 -12.73
N SER A 303 3.27 5.69 -13.71
CA SER A 303 2.94 5.39 -15.11
C SER A 303 2.41 3.97 -15.34
N GLN A 304 2.72 3.02 -14.46
CA GLN A 304 2.33 1.62 -14.62
C GLN A 304 0.91 1.30 -14.15
N ILE A 305 0.29 2.16 -13.34
CA ILE A 305 -1.05 1.93 -12.79
C ILE A 305 -2.08 2.93 -13.33
N SER A 306 -3.35 2.56 -13.22
CA SER A 306 -4.49 3.43 -13.54
C SER A 306 -4.43 4.76 -12.79
N LEU A 307 -4.87 5.83 -13.47
CA LEU A 307 -5.02 7.18 -12.90
C LEU A 307 -5.99 7.24 -11.71
N ALA A 308 -6.75 6.17 -11.44
CA ALA A 308 -7.56 6.03 -10.22
C ALA A 308 -6.75 6.25 -8.93
N TYR A 309 -5.41 6.02 -8.94
CA TYR A 309 -4.55 6.33 -7.79
C TYR A 309 -4.63 7.79 -7.33
N ARG A 310 -5.04 8.72 -8.20
CA ARG A 310 -5.21 10.15 -7.87
C ARG A 310 -6.28 10.40 -6.81
N ASN A 311 -7.17 9.43 -6.58
CA ASN A 311 -8.15 9.48 -5.50
C ASN A 311 -7.55 9.18 -4.11
N ALA A 312 -6.24 8.89 -4.04
CA ALA A 312 -5.52 8.73 -2.78
C ALA A 312 -5.34 10.05 -2.03
N ASP A 313 -5.61 10.03 -0.73
CA ASP A 313 -5.32 11.14 0.18
C ASP A 313 -3.82 11.25 0.45
N TYR A 314 -3.13 10.11 0.44
CA TYR A 314 -1.69 10.00 0.68
C TYR A 314 -1.00 9.36 -0.52
N ILE A 315 -0.03 10.08 -1.09
CA ILE A 315 0.91 9.53 -2.07
C ILE A 315 2.28 9.47 -1.40
N ILE A 316 2.82 8.28 -1.24
CA ILE A 316 4.12 8.04 -0.60
C ILE A 316 5.10 7.62 -1.67
N LEU A 317 6.15 8.42 -1.87
CA LEU A 317 7.18 8.19 -2.88
C LEU A 317 8.47 7.80 -2.15
N HIS A 318 8.84 6.51 -2.20
CA HIS A 318 10.19 6.06 -1.87
C HIS A 318 11.15 6.39 -3.01
N ARG A 319 12.39 5.91 -2.96
CA ARG A 319 13.33 6.11 -4.07
C ARG A 319 12.74 5.63 -5.41
N LEU A 320 12.54 6.56 -6.36
CA LEU A 320 12.23 6.29 -7.76
C LEU A 320 12.65 7.47 -8.64
N GLN A 321 12.88 7.19 -9.93
CA GLN A 321 13.10 8.21 -10.94
C GLN A 321 11.76 8.51 -11.62
N LEU A 322 11.29 9.75 -11.49
CA LEU A 322 10.08 10.21 -12.15
C LEU A 322 10.42 10.77 -13.53
N THR A 323 9.59 10.45 -14.52
CA THR A 323 9.55 11.19 -15.78
C THR A 323 9.02 12.60 -15.55
N THR A 324 9.28 13.52 -16.51
CA THR A 324 8.77 14.90 -16.45
C THR A 324 7.24 14.93 -16.29
N SER A 325 6.53 14.08 -17.02
CA SER A 325 5.06 13.99 -16.97
C SER A 325 4.56 13.46 -15.62
N GLU A 326 5.22 12.45 -15.04
CA GLU A 326 4.86 11.95 -13.71
C GLU A 326 5.13 12.99 -12.62
N ALA A 327 6.27 13.69 -12.70
CA ALA A 327 6.60 14.76 -11.77
C ALA A 327 5.54 15.88 -11.82
N GLN A 328 5.16 16.32 -13.03
CA GLN A 328 4.11 17.33 -13.21
C GLN A 328 2.77 16.86 -12.65
N LEU A 329 2.36 15.62 -12.95
CA LEU A 329 1.09 15.05 -12.48
C LEU A 329 1.03 14.94 -10.95
N LEU A 330 2.16 14.66 -10.31
CA LEU A 330 2.30 14.59 -8.85
C LEU A 330 2.58 15.98 -8.21
N GLY A 331 2.74 17.01 -9.03
CA GLY A 331 3.13 18.35 -8.60
C GLY A 331 4.53 18.42 -8.00
N VAL A 332 5.43 17.49 -8.33
CA VAL A 332 6.82 17.39 -7.86
C VAL A 332 7.73 18.27 -8.72
N SER A 333 8.55 19.12 -8.11
CA SER A 333 9.49 19.98 -8.82
C SER A 333 10.70 19.20 -9.33
N LYS A 334 11.47 19.76 -10.27
CA LYS A 334 12.69 19.13 -10.79
C LYS A 334 13.69 18.79 -9.67
N ALA A 335 13.94 19.73 -8.76
CA ALA A 335 14.84 19.52 -7.62
C ALA A 335 14.33 18.43 -6.65
N GLU A 336 13.02 18.36 -6.43
CA GLU A 336 12.41 17.30 -5.61
C GLU A 336 12.53 15.93 -6.29
N ALA A 337 12.34 15.85 -7.61
CA ALA A 337 12.50 14.61 -8.37
C ALA A 337 13.95 14.12 -8.38
N GLU A 338 14.92 15.02 -8.54
CA GLU A 338 16.36 14.71 -8.44
C GLU A 338 16.73 14.18 -7.05
N ARG A 339 16.18 14.79 -5.99
CA ARG A 339 16.35 14.30 -4.62
C ARG A 339 15.69 12.93 -4.42
N LEU A 340 14.49 12.74 -4.94
CA LEU A 340 13.72 11.50 -4.84
C LEU A 340 14.49 10.30 -5.42
N ALA A 341 15.16 10.50 -6.57
CA ALA A 341 15.96 9.48 -7.23
C ALA A 341 17.16 8.99 -6.38
N ARG A 342 17.62 9.79 -5.42
CA ARG A 342 18.80 9.51 -4.57
C ARG A 342 18.45 9.13 -3.13
N LEU A 343 17.17 8.95 -2.80
CA LEU A 343 16.77 8.62 -1.42
C LEU A 343 17.32 7.27 -0.95
N GLU A 344 17.90 7.24 0.25
CA GLU A 344 18.22 5.97 0.90
C GLU A 344 16.95 5.19 1.28
N THR A 345 17.06 3.87 1.37
CA THR A 345 15.97 2.98 1.76
C THR A 345 15.31 3.40 3.08
N GLY A 346 13.98 3.47 3.06
CA GLY A 346 13.17 3.89 4.21
C GLY A 346 13.02 5.42 4.34
N ASN A 347 13.64 6.23 3.49
CA ASN A 347 13.27 7.63 3.33
C ASN A 347 12.25 7.77 2.20
N CYS A 348 11.26 8.65 2.38
CA CYS A 348 10.23 8.90 1.39
C CYS A 348 9.77 10.38 1.39
N LEU A 349 9.16 10.77 0.28
CA LEU A 349 8.36 11.98 0.16
C LEU A 349 6.88 11.61 0.31
N VAL A 350 6.20 12.19 1.28
CA VAL A 350 4.76 12.03 1.46
C VAL A 350 4.05 13.28 0.94
N ILE A 351 3.08 13.08 0.06
CA ILE A 351 2.17 14.11 -0.44
C ILE A 351 0.79 13.85 0.16
N GLU A 352 0.28 14.82 0.93
CA GLU A 352 -1.04 14.80 1.55
C GLU A 352 -1.80 16.05 1.10
N ARG A 353 -2.81 15.87 0.25
CA ARG A 353 -3.64 16.99 -0.28
C ARG A 353 -2.80 18.16 -0.79
N GLY A 354 -1.78 17.85 -1.60
CA GLY A 354 -0.83 18.82 -2.18
C GLY A 354 0.30 19.29 -1.25
N LYS A 355 0.23 18.99 0.07
CA LYS A 355 1.32 19.31 1.01
C LYS A 355 2.37 18.20 0.99
N LYS A 356 3.64 18.59 0.90
CA LYS A 356 4.77 17.67 0.78
C LYS A 356 5.60 17.65 2.04
N LYS A 357 6.01 16.45 2.49
CA LYS A 357 6.90 16.26 3.63
C LYS A 357 7.88 15.13 3.38
N TRP A 358 9.15 15.37 3.70
CA TRP A 358 10.20 14.35 3.65
C TRP A 358 10.22 13.60 4.98
N ILE A 359 10.06 12.28 4.92
CA ILE A 359 9.88 11.42 6.08
C ILE A 359 10.93 10.30 6.06
N LYS A 360 11.56 10.06 7.22
CA LYS A 360 12.28 8.83 7.50
C LYS A 360 11.34 7.85 8.19
N VAL A 361 10.98 6.78 7.50
CA VAL A 361 10.10 5.72 8.03
C VAL A 361 10.81 5.02 9.17
N LEU A 362 10.08 4.81 10.27
CA LEU A 362 10.62 4.09 11.42
C LEU A 362 10.80 2.61 11.07
N ARG A 363 12.00 2.09 11.26
CA ARG A 363 12.29 0.66 11.09
C ARG A 363 11.46 -0.17 12.07
N LYS A 364 11.06 -1.37 11.64
CA LYS A 364 10.51 -2.40 12.53
C LYS A 364 11.64 -2.93 13.40
N GLN A 365 11.42 -3.05 14.71
CA GLN A 365 12.26 -3.91 15.55
C GLN A 365 11.99 -5.34 15.11
N ALA A 366 13.03 -6.08 14.73
CA ALA A 366 12.89 -7.47 14.31
C ALA A 366 12.11 -8.25 15.37
N GLN A 367 10.91 -8.70 15.03
CA GLN A 367 10.23 -9.72 15.82
C GLN A 367 11.02 -11.01 15.61
N LYS A 368 11.53 -11.62 16.69
CA LYS A 368 12.11 -12.96 16.62
C LYS A 368 11.08 -13.88 15.95
N PRO A 369 11.48 -14.70 14.96
CA PRO A 369 10.58 -15.71 14.40
C PRO A 369 10.08 -16.59 15.56
N SER A 370 8.77 -16.79 15.61
CA SER A 370 8.14 -17.72 16.55
C SER A 370 8.73 -19.11 16.31
N SER A 371 9.46 -19.62 17.30
CA SER A 371 10.02 -20.96 17.34
C SER A 371 8.91 -22.02 17.41
N THR A 372 8.27 -22.29 16.28
CA THR A 372 7.39 -23.44 16.11
C THR A 372 7.38 -23.79 14.63
N LYS A 373 8.40 -24.56 14.20
CA LYS A 373 8.44 -25.47 13.05
C LYS A 373 9.89 -25.85 12.72
N GLU A 374 10.56 -26.48 13.68
CA GLU A 374 11.76 -27.30 13.42
C GLU A 374 11.65 -28.54 14.30
N LYS A 375 10.81 -29.46 13.88
CA LYS A 375 10.85 -30.91 14.16
C LYS A 375 9.89 -31.54 13.17
N GLU A 376 10.28 -32.70 12.63
CA GLU A 376 9.71 -33.41 11.49
C GLU A 376 10.22 -32.94 10.11
N ARG A 377 11.53 -33.11 9.92
CA ARG A 377 12.03 -33.77 8.69
C ARG A 377 12.84 -34.97 9.14
N GLU A 378 12.22 -36.14 9.17
CA GLU A 378 12.93 -37.41 9.14
C GLU A 378 13.34 -37.67 7.69
N GLU A 379 14.64 -37.85 7.47
CA GLU A 379 15.21 -38.27 6.20
C GLU A 379 14.97 -39.78 6.01
N PRO A 380 14.60 -40.27 4.81
CA PRO A 380 14.54 -41.70 4.56
C PRO A 380 15.95 -42.28 4.34
N GLU A 381 16.31 -43.28 5.15
CA GLU A 381 17.48 -44.14 4.97
C GLU A 381 17.48 -44.80 3.58
N ILE A 382 18.52 -44.54 2.79
CA ILE A 382 18.81 -45.30 1.57
C ILE A 382 19.68 -46.50 1.97
N LYS A 383 19.07 -47.69 2.03
CA LYS A 383 19.81 -48.95 2.11
C LYS A 383 20.26 -49.41 0.72
N ALA A 384 21.53 -49.79 0.68
CA ALA A 384 22.33 -50.13 -0.49
C ALA A 384 21.94 -51.45 -1.17
N THR A 385 22.31 -51.57 -2.45
CA THR A 385 22.77 -52.84 -3.02
C THR A 385 23.89 -52.60 -4.03
N HIS A 386 25.11 -52.86 -3.58
CA HIS A 386 26.19 -53.32 -4.44
C HIS A 386 25.85 -54.73 -4.94
N THR A 387 25.96 -54.95 -6.24
CA THR A 387 26.30 -56.28 -6.77
C THR A 387 27.34 -56.10 -7.86
N SER A 388 28.55 -56.51 -7.51
CA SER A 388 29.68 -56.79 -8.37
C SER A 388 29.50 -58.16 -9.03
N ARG A 389 29.48 -58.20 -10.36
CA ARG A 389 30.24 -59.14 -11.22
C ARG A 389 29.96 -58.84 -12.68
#